data_AF-A0A352XKC2-F1
#
_entry.id   AF-A0A352XKC2-F1
#
_cell.length_a   1.000
_cell.length_b   1.000
_cell.length_c   1.000
_cell.angle_alpha   90.00
_cell.angle_beta   90.00
_cell.angle_gamma   90.00
#
_symmetry.space_group_name_H-M   'P 1'
#
loop_
_entity.id
_entity.type
_entity.pdbx_description
1 polymer ?
#
loop_
_entity_poly.entity_id
_entity_poly.type
_entity_poly.pdbx_seq_one_letter_code
_entity_poly.pdbx_strand_id
1 'polypeptide(L)'
;MNKTKKKYTAEFKEQALGLMSLGKPVTEVSRDLEVSANLLYNWRQQSQSAQGGSAGQQAVGEMSEADTLRALRRENARLQAENEILKKAAIILGTKTPSSFAK
;
A
#
# COMPACT_ATOMS: atom_id res chain seq x y z
N MET A 1 2.34 35.97 7.09
CA MET A 1 0.87 35.87 7.26
C MET A 1 0.52 34.44 7.66
N ASN A 2 0.10 34.20 8.90
CA ASN A 2 -0.18 32.85 9.39
C ASN A 2 -1.55 32.39 8.84
N LYS A 3 -1.54 31.55 7.80
CA LYS A 3 -2.75 30.88 7.31
C LYS A 3 -3.28 29.96 8.40
N THR A 4 -4.46 30.27 8.93
CA THR A 4 -5.18 29.43 9.89
C THR A 4 -5.47 28.07 9.24
N LYS A 5 -4.94 27.00 9.85
CA LYS A 5 -5.16 25.63 9.35
C LYS A 5 -6.61 25.24 9.66
N LYS A 6 -7.44 25.06 8.62
CA LYS A 6 -8.77 24.45 8.76
C LYS A 6 -8.60 23.05 9.38
N LYS A 7 -9.28 22.80 10.50
CA LYS A 7 -9.30 21.48 11.16
C LYS A 7 -10.48 20.69 10.60
N TYR A 8 -10.23 19.45 10.20
CA TYR A 8 -11.24 18.51 9.71
C TYR A 8 -11.35 17.36 10.72
N THR A 9 -12.57 16.88 10.93
CA THR A 9 -12.86 15.73 11.81
C THR A 9 -12.25 14.44 11.26
N ALA A 10 -12.03 13.46 12.13
CA ALA A 10 -11.50 12.15 11.72
C ALA A 10 -12.42 11.46 10.71
N GLU A 11 -13.73 11.44 11.00
CA GLU A 11 -14.77 10.86 10.13
C GLU A 11 -14.75 11.47 8.73
N PHE A 12 -14.60 12.80 8.62
CA PHE A 12 -14.54 13.47 7.33
C PHE A 12 -13.30 13.07 6.50
N LYS A 13 -12.15 12.88 7.17
CA LYS A 13 -10.93 12.41 6.51
C LYS A 13 -11.10 10.97 6.04
N GLU A 14 -11.69 10.11 6.85
CA GLU A 14 -11.96 8.71 6.47
C GLU A 14 -12.91 8.61 5.29
N GLN A 15 -13.97 9.43 5.27
CA GLN A 15 -14.90 9.48 4.13
C GLN A 15 -14.18 9.93 2.84
N ALA A 16 -13.33 10.96 2.92
CA ALA A 16 -12.55 11.42 1.77
C ALA A 16 -11.59 10.35 1.24
N LEU A 17 -10.89 9.66 2.15
CA LEU A 17 -10.00 8.56 1.80
C LEU A 17 -10.75 7.34 1.26
N GLY A 18 -11.94 7.06 1.77
CA GLY A 18 -12.83 6.01 1.28
C GLY A 18 -13.25 6.26 -0.18
N LEU A 19 -13.64 7.48 -0.52
CA LEU A 19 -13.96 7.85 -1.91
C LEU A 19 -12.75 7.67 -2.85
N MET A 20 -11.56 8.01 -2.38
CA MET A 20 -10.31 7.79 -3.14
C MET A 20 -9.93 6.31 -3.25
N SER A 21 -10.33 5.47 -2.29
CA SER A 21 -10.10 4.01 -2.31
C SER A 21 -11.03 3.31 -3.30
N LEU A 22 -12.26 3.83 -3.47
CA LEU A 22 -13.24 3.37 -4.46
C LEU A 22 -12.85 3.71 -5.92
N GLY A 23 -11.67 4.28 -6.15
CA GLY A 23 -11.14 4.56 -7.48
C GLY A 23 -11.52 5.94 -8.04
N LYS A 24 -12.21 6.80 -7.27
CA LYS A 24 -12.45 8.17 -7.71
C LYS A 24 -11.14 8.97 -7.77
N PRO A 25 -10.92 9.77 -8.84
CA PRO A 25 -9.73 10.58 -8.95
C PRO A 25 -9.72 11.70 -7.89
N VAL A 26 -8.54 12.03 -7.38
CA VAL A 26 -8.35 13.04 -6.32
C VAL A 26 -8.89 14.41 -6.72
N THR A 27 -8.85 14.73 -8.02
CA THR A 27 -9.41 15.97 -8.58
C THR A 27 -10.92 16.05 -8.47
N GLU A 28 -11.64 14.93 -8.62
CA GLU A 28 -13.09 14.87 -8.45
C GLU A 28 -13.45 14.97 -6.95
N VAL A 29 -12.79 14.18 -6.10
CA VAL A 29 -12.99 14.23 -4.65
C VAL A 29 -12.68 15.61 -4.06
N SER A 30 -11.67 16.29 -4.60
CA SER A 30 -11.31 17.67 -4.23
C SER A 30 -12.43 18.67 -4.54
N ARG A 31 -13.12 18.51 -5.67
CA ARG A 31 -14.26 19.35 -6.07
C ARG A 31 -15.50 19.02 -5.24
N ASP A 32 -15.80 17.74 -5.06
CA ASP A 32 -16.99 17.26 -4.34
C ASP A 32 -16.97 17.66 -2.86
N LEU A 33 -15.80 17.64 -2.23
CA LEU A 33 -15.62 17.95 -0.81
C LEU A 33 -15.13 19.38 -0.54
N GLU A 34 -14.87 20.16 -1.61
CA GLU A 34 -14.24 21.49 -1.54
C GLU A 34 -12.91 21.51 -0.75
N VAL A 35 -12.17 20.40 -0.79
CA VAL A 35 -10.88 20.24 -0.11
C VAL A 35 -9.77 20.33 -1.14
N SER A 36 -8.63 20.94 -0.81
CA SER A 36 -7.50 20.98 -1.73
C SER A 36 -6.94 19.57 -2.00
N ALA A 37 -6.66 19.25 -3.26
CA ALA A 37 -6.05 17.98 -3.65
C ALA A 37 -4.76 17.68 -2.87
N ASN A 38 -3.95 18.71 -2.61
CA ASN A 38 -2.72 18.57 -1.83
C ASN A 38 -2.99 18.11 -0.38
N LEU A 39 -4.10 18.53 0.22
CA LEU A 39 -4.50 18.09 1.56
C LEU A 39 -4.99 16.63 1.55
N LEU A 40 -5.71 16.22 0.51
CA LEU A 40 -6.14 14.83 0.31
C LEU A 40 -4.94 13.88 0.14
N TYR A 41 -3.91 14.28 -0.62
CA TYR A 41 -2.66 13.52 -0.71
C TYR A 41 -1.97 13.39 0.65
N ASN A 42 -1.89 14.47 1.43
CA ASN A 42 -1.32 14.45 2.78
C ASN A 42 -2.10 13.52 3.72
N TRP A 43 -3.43 13.46 3.62
CA TRP A 43 -4.22 12.52 4.41
C TRP A 43 -4.00 11.08 4.00
N ARG A 44 -3.83 10.79 2.70
CA ARG A 44 -3.51 9.44 2.22
C ARG A 44 -2.15 8.98 2.74
N GLN A 45 -1.16 9.86 2.72
CA GLN A 45 0.17 9.58 3.29
C GLN A 45 0.06 9.35 4.79
N GLN A 46 -0.61 10.23 5.53
CA GLN A 46 -0.82 10.07 6.98
C GLN A 46 -1.61 8.80 7.32
N SER A 47 -2.59 8.39 6.52
CA SER A 47 -3.34 7.16 6.78
C SER A 47 -2.50 5.90 6.53
N GLN A 48 -1.62 5.93 5.53
CA GLN A 48 -0.65 4.86 5.28
C GLN A 48 0.38 4.80 6.42
N SER A 49 0.87 5.94 6.89
CA SER A 49 1.74 6.02 8.07
C SER A 49 1.03 5.61 9.37
N ALA A 50 -0.27 5.90 9.52
CA ALA A 50 -1.07 5.53 10.69
C ALA A 50 -1.41 4.04 10.73
N GLN A 51 -1.67 3.41 9.57
CA GLN A 51 -1.76 1.96 9.43
C GLN A 51 -0.41 1.25 9.67
N GLY A 52 0.70 1.99 9.56
CA GLY A 52 2.06 1.57 9.95
C GLY A 52 2.46 1.88 11.40
N GLY A 53 1.54 2.39 12.23
CA GLY A 53 1.81 2.72 13.63
C GLY A 53 2.25 4.18 13.81
N SER A 54 1.37 4.97 14.43
CA SER A 54 1.67 6.33 14.85
C SER A 54 2.69 6.34 15.99
N ALA A 55 3.95 6.67 15.69
CA ALA A 55 4.83 7.34 16.63
C ALA A 55 5.47 8.54 15.91
N GLY A 56 5.14 9.73 16.40
CA GLY A 56 5.77 10.94 15.91
C GLY A 56 7.26 10.94 16.21
N GLN A 57 7.98 11.64 15.33
CA GLN A 57 9.33 12.16 15.55
C GLN A 57 10.48 11.13 15.56
N GLN A 58 11.30 11.30 14.52
CA GLN A 58 12.71 10.95 14.42
C GLN A 58 13.06 9.47 14.29
N ALA A 59 13.68 9.19 13.13
CA ALA A 59 14.94 8.49 12.96
C ALA A 59 15.12 7.11 13.63
N VAL A 60 15.81 6.24 12.88
CA VAL A 60 16.30 4.91 13.29
C VAL A 60 15.25 3.81 13.13
N GLY A 61 15.23 3.19 11.94
CA GLY A 61 14.66 1.83 11.80
C GLY A 61 13.67 1.59 10.67
N GLU A 62 13.39 2.58 9.81
CA GLU A 62 12.80 2.29 8.50
C GLU A 62 13.84 1.47 7.74
N MET A 63 13.67 0.13 7.68
CA MET A 63 14.24 -0.63 6.58
C MET A 63 13.79 0.14 5.34
N SER A 64 14.76 0.71 4.63
CA SER A 64 14.51 1.54 3.46
C SER A 64 13.51 0.81 2.57
N GLU A 65 12.69 1.50 1.80
CA GLU A 65 11.90 0.85 0.74
C GLU A 65 12.79 -0.10 -0.11
N ALA A 66 14.09 0.18 -0.21
CA ALA A 66 15.09 -0.72 -0.79
C ALA A 66 15.29 -2.05 -0.02
N ASP A 67 15.25 -2.04 1.31
CA ASP A 67 15.41 -3.21 2.16
C ASP A 67 14.15 -4.08 2.20
N THR A 68 12.96 -3.45 2.21
CA THR A 68 11.69 -4.18 2.06
C THR A 68 11.57 -4.79 0.66
N LEU A 69 12.01 -4.08 -0.40
CA LEU A 69 12.14 -4.63 -1.75
C LEU A 69 13.12 -5.80 -1.82
N ARG A 70 14.24 -5.74 -1.10
CA ARG A 70 15.22 -6.83 -1.04
C ARG A 70 14.66 -8.06 -0.31
N ALA A 71 13.98 -7.86 0.81
CA ALA A 71 13.31 -8.94 1.54
C ALA A 71 12.24 -9.61 0.67
N LEU A 72 11.42 -8.81 -0.03
CA LEU A 72 10.36 -9.30 -0.90
C LEU A 72 10.91 -10.04 -2.12
N ARG A 73 12.02 -9.58 -2.71
CA ARG A 73 12.72 -10.30 -3.80
C ARG A 73 13.29 -11.64 -3.34
N ARG A 74 13.84 -11.71 -2.12
CA ARG A 74 14.34 -12.97 -1.53
C ARG A 74 13.22 -13.97 -1.33
N GLU A 75 12.08 -13.52 -0.81
CA GLU A 75 10.92 -14.39 -0.62
C GLU A 75 10.33 -14.86 -1.94
N ASN A 76 10.25 -13.99 -2.96
CA ASN A 76 9.80 -14.37 -4.29
C ASN A 76 10.72 -15.44 -4.91
N ALA A 77 12.04 -15.28 -4.78
CA ALA A 77 13.01 -16.26 -5.26
C ALA A 77 12.87 -17.61 -4.55
N ARG A 78 12.63 -17.61 -3.24
CA ARG A 78 12.36 -18.83 -2.46
C ARG A 78 11.08 -19.52 -2.93
N LEU A 79 9.99 -18.78 -3.06
CA LEU A 79 8.70 -19.30 -3.52
C LEU A 79 8.78 -19.87 -4.93
N GLN A 80 9.55 -19.25 -5.83
CA GLN A 80 9.83 -19.78 -7.16
C GLN A 80 10.57 -21.12 -7.10
N ALA A 81 11.60 -21.23 -6.25
CA ALA A 81 12.34 -22.48 -6.07
C ALA A 81 11.44 -23.60 -5.53
N GLU A 82 10.60 -23.30 -4.54
CA GLU A 82 9.61 -24.25 -4.00
C GLU A 82 8.59 -24.67 -5.07
N ASN A 83 8.12 -23.72 -5.90
CA ASN A 83 7.22 -24.02 -7.02
C ASN A 83 7.89 -24.95 -8.05
N GLU A 84 9.15 -24.73 -8.37
CA GLU A 84 9.90 -25.57 -9.31
C GLU A 84 10.10 -27.00 -8.77
N ILE A 85 10.35 -27.14 -7.48
CA ILE A 85 10.41 -28.46 -6.82
C ILE A 85 9.04 -29.15 -6.91
N LEU A 86 7.96 -28.43 -6.60
CA LEU A 86 6.60 -28.97 -6.67
C LEU A 86 6.21 -29.35 -8.11
N LYS A 87 6.58 -28.56 -9.12
CA LYS A 87 6.35 -28.89 -10.53
C LYS A 87 7.13 -30.15 -10.93
N LYS A 88 8.40 -30.26 -10.55
CA LYS A 88 9.22 -31.45 -10.82
C LYS A 88 8.64 -32.69 -10.15
N ALA A 89 8.20 -32.58 -8.89
CA ALA A 89 7.53 -33.66 -8.18
C ALA A 89 6.21 -34.07 -8.86
N ALA A 90 5.40 -33.10 -9.30
CA ALA A 90 4.16 -33.36 -10.01
C ALA A 90 4.38 -34.11 -11.34
N ILE A 91 5.45 -33.77 -12.08
CA ILE A 91 5.84 -34.51 -13.29
C ILE A 91 6.23 -35.96 -12.96
N ILE A 92 7.04 -36.16 -11.92
CA ILE A 92 7.48 -37.50 -11.48
C ILE A 92 6.29 -38.35 -11.00
N LEU A 93 5.34 -37.73 -10.29
CA LEU A 93 4.17 -38.39 -9.71
C LEU A 93 2.99 -38.47 -10.69
N GLY A 94 3.10 -37.93 -11.91
CA GLY A 94 2.03 -37.90 -12.90
C GLY A 94 0.81 -37.07 -12.50
N THR A 95 0.96 -36.14 -11.54
CA THR A 95 -0.12 -35.30 -11.04
C THR A 95 -0.17 -33.96 -11.78
N LYS A 96 -1.35 -33.34 -11.84
CA LYS A 96 -1.55 -32.07 -12.53
C LYS A 96 -0.64 -30.99 -11.94
N THR A 97 0.20 -30.36 -12.76
CA THR A 97 1.05 -29.24 -12.33
C THR A 97 0.19 -28.03 -11.95
N PRO A 98 0.53 -27.32 -10.87
CA PRO A 98 -0.16 -26.10 -10.50
C PRO A 98 0.08 -25.03 -11.58
N SER A 99 -1.01 -24.60 -12.22
CA SER A 99 -1.00 -23.55 -13.25
C SER A 99 -0.65 -22.21 -12.61
N SER A 100 0.42 -21.58 -13.09
CA SER A 100 0.81 -20.22 -12.70
C SER A 100 -0.22 -19.24 -13.26
N PHE A 101 -1.04 -18.64 -12.39
CA PHE A 101 -1.83 -17.46 -12.75
C PHE A 101 -0.99 -16.23 -12.42
N ALA A 102 -0.21 -15.76 -13.41
CA ALA A 102 0.35 -14.42 -13.39
C ALA A 102 -0.59 -13.50 -14.19
N LYS A 103 -1.08 -12.44 -13.57
CA LYS A 103 -1.87 -11.37 -14.17
C LYS A 103 -1.14 -10.05 -13.99
#